data_AF-A0A7V9V8Z8-F1
#
_entry.id   AF-A0A7V9V8Z8-F1
#
_cell.length_a   1.000
_cell.length_b   1.000
_cell.length_c   1.000
_cell.angle_alpha   90.00
_cell.angle_beta   90.00
_cell.angle_gamma   90.00
#
_symmetry.space_group_name_H-M   'P 1'
#
loop_
_entity.id
_entity.type
_entity.pdbx_description
1 polymer ?
#
loop_
_entity_poly.entity_id
_entity_poly.type
_entity_poly.pdbx_seq_one_letter_code
_entity_poly.pdbx_strand_id
1 'polypeptide(L)' 'MAEILDYARMRMAQRRVSEADVSSALERETAPPRRGNRPGRIIKRGLDTSGHPLEVVLNEHGEVINVLIPKR' A
#
# COMPACT_ATOMS: atom_id res chain seq x y z
N MET A 1 -10.77 -1.79 8.30
CA MET A 1 -9.30 -1.65 8.21
C MET A 1 -8.77 -2.79 7.37
N ALA A 2 -7.93 -2.56 6.37
CA ALA A 2 -7.28 -3.66 5.64
C ALA A 2 -6.33 -4.41 6.59
N GLU A 3 -6.33 -5.75 6.55
CA GLU A 3 -5.40 -6.54 7.35
C GLU A 3 -3.98 -6.44 6.79
N ILE A 4 -2.96 -6.30 7.64
CA ILE A 4 -1.56 -6.19 7.23
C ILE A 4 -0.84 -7.47 7.61
N LEU A 5 -0.41 -8.24 6.61
CA LEU A 5 0.31 -9.51 6.81
C LEU A 5 1.73 -9.26 7.34
N ASP A 6 2.28 -10.22 8.11
CA ASP A 6 3.58 -10.05 8.76
C ASP A 6 4.73 -9.76 7.79
N TYR A 7 4.73 -10.37 6.62
CA TYR A 7 5.73 -10.07 5.61
C TYR A 7 5.56 -8.65 5.02
N ALA A 8 4.34 -8.12 4.98
CA ALA A 8 4.09 -6.74 4.59
C ALA A 8 4.62 -5.78 5.66
N ARG A 9 4.46 -6.10 6.96
CA ARG A 9 5.07 -5.33 8.05
C ARG A 9 6.59 -5.26 7.92
N MET A 10 7.26 -6.37 7.58
CA MET A 10 8.70 -6.36 7.30
C MET A 10 9.05 -5.43 6.12
N ARG A 11 8.27 -5.44 5.04
CA ARG A 11 8.48 -4.56 3.88
C ARG A 11 8.27 -3.08 4.20
N MET A 12 7.29 -2.80 5.04
CA MET A 12 7.00 -1.47 5.57
C MET A 12 8.17 -0.94 6.41
N ALA A 13 8.67 -1.76 7.34
CA ALA A 13 9.83 -1.42 8.16
C ALA A 13 11.08 -1.12 7.31
N GLN A 14 11.37 -1.95 6.30
CA GLN A 14 12.48 -1.71 5.35
C GLN A 14 12.37 -0.38 4.59
N ARG A 15 11.14 0.13 4.40
CA ARG A 15 10.85 1.36 3.67
C ARG A 15 10.52 2.54 4.58
N ARG A 16 10.58 2.35 5.91
CA ARG A 16 10.17 3.33 6.92
C ARG A 16 8.73 3.83 6.74
N VAL A 17 7.84 2.93 6.33
CA VAL A 17 6.39 3.20 6.19
C VAL A 17 5.68 2.68 7.44
N SER A 18 4.81 3.49 8.05
CA SER A 18 4.02 3.08 9.21
C SER A 18 2.64 2.54 8.82
N GLU A 19 1.93 1.90 9.75
CA GLU A 19 0.53 1.49 9.52
C GLU A 19 -0.38 2.70 9.28
N ALA A 20 -0.10 3.84 9.93
CA ALA A 20 -0.82 5.08 9.70
C ALA A 20 -0.63 5.62 8.28
N ASP A 21 0.57 5.47 7.71
CA ASP A 21 0.85 5.85 6.32
C ASP A 21 0.07 5.00 5.33
N VAL A 22 -0.05 3.70 5.60
CA VAL A 22 -0.85 2.77 4.79
C VAL A 22 -2.33 3.13 4.89
N SER A 23 -2.86 3.39 6.10
CA SER A 23 -4.25 3.82 6.29
C SER A 23 -4.53 5.12 5.55
N SER A 24 -3.67 6.12 5.73
CA SER A 24 -3.76 7.41 5.02
C SER A 24 -3.76 7.22 3.51
N ALA A 25 -2.90 6.35 2.97
CA ALA A 25 -2.84 6.09 1.53
C ALA A 25 -4.08 5.37 1.00
N LEU A 26 -4.72 4.52 1.80
CA LEU A 26 -5.97 3.85 1.43
C LEU A 26 -7.19 4.78 1.50
N GLU A 27 -7.16 5.80 2.38
CA GLU A 27 -8.22 6.81 2.50
C GLU A 27 -8.07 7.94 1.46
N ARG A 28 -6.83 8.34 1.18
CA ARG A 28 -6.48 9.43 0.27
C ARG A 28 -6.07 8.90 -1.10
N GLU A 29 -6.94 8.12 -1.73
CA GLU A 29 -6.69 7.56 -3.06
C GLU A 29 -6.46 8.69 -4.09
N THR A 30 -5.36 8.62 -4.83
CA THR A 30 -4.96 9.61 -5.85
C THR A 30 -5.24 9.14 -7.27
N ALA A 31 -5.54 7.85 -7.45
CA ALA A 31 -5.86 7.26 -8.74
C ALA A 31 -6.74 6.02 -8.53
N PRO A 32 -7.56 5.64 -9.53
CA PRO A 32 -8.33 4.40 -9.48
C PRO A 32 -7.43 3.17 -9.23
N PRO A 33 -7.90 2.18 -8.45
CA PRO A 33 -7.17 0.94 -8.23
C PRO A 33 -6.85 0.24 -9.55
N ARG A 34 -5.63 -0.29 -9.69
CA ARG A 34 -5.19 -1.03 -10.88
C ARG A 34 -4.79 -2.46 -10.54
N ARG A 35 -4.88 -3.36 -11.50
CA ARG A 35 -4.33 -4.71 -11.35
C ARG A 35 -2.81 -4.66 -11.23
N GLY A 36 -2.27 -5.45 -10.31
CA GLY A 36 -0.84 -5.67 -10.18
C GLY A 36 -0.30 -6.63 -11.23
N ASN A 37 1.02 -6.71 -11.36
CA ASN A 37 1.69 -7.55 -12.36
C ASN A 37 1.53 -9.06 -12.12
N ARG A 38 1.05 -9.46 -10.93
CA ARG A 38 0.74 -10.87 -10.64
C ARG A 38 -0.76 -11.03 -10.45
N PRO A 39 -1.34 -12.18 -10.84
CA PRO A 39 -2.76 -12.49 -10.58
C PRO A 39 -3.12 -12.30 -9.11
N GLY A 40 -4.36 -11.89 -8.86
CA GLY A 40 -4.89 -11.67 -7.50
C GLY A 40 -4.32 -10.44 -6.79
N ARG A 41 -3.51 -9.59 -7.44
CA ARG A 41 -2.98 -8.36 -6.83
C ARG A 41 -3.71 -7.12 -7.31
N ILE A 42 -4.03 -6.25 -6.38
CA ILE A 42 -4.61 -4.93 -6.62
C ILE A 42 -3.62 -3.90 -6.07
N ILE A 43 -3.39 -2.83 -6.82
CA ILE A 43 -2.52 -1.73 -6.41
C ILE A 43 -3.39 -0.49 -6.25
N LYS A 44 -3.43 0.02 -5.02
CA LYS A 44 -4.04 1.31 -4.69
C LYS A 44 -2.95 2.36 -4.53
N ARG A 45 -3.18 3.55 -5.06
CA ARG A 45 -2.25 4.69 -4.97
C ARG A 45 -2.90 5.77 -4.13
N GLY A 46 -2.16 6.29 -3.15
CA GLY A 46 -2.63 7.40 -2.33
C GLY A 46 -1.47 8.16 -1.70
N LEU A 47 -1.79 8.92 -0.66
CA LEU A 47 -0.83 9.75 0.07
C LEU A 47 -0.63 9.24 1.50
N ASP A 48 0.63 9.11 1.92
CA ASP A 48 0.98 8.84 3.30
C ASP A 48 0.63 10.02 4.24
N THR A 49 0.91 9.88 5.54
CA THR A 49 0.58 10.92 6.53
C THR A 49 1.34 12.23 6.29
N SER A 50 2.49 12.17 5.60
CA SER A 50 3.33 13.31 5.25
C SER A 50 2.98 13.91 3.87
N GLY A 51 2.01 13.34 3.16
CA GLY A 51 1.60 13.78 1.82
C GLY A 51 2.48 13.25 0.68
N HIS A 52 3.34 12.26 0.92
CA HIS A 52 4.11 11.61 -0.14
C HIS A 52 3.31 10.48 -0.80
N PRO A 53 3.53 10.23 -2.10
CA PRO A 53 2.84 9.15 -2.79
C PRO A 53 3.29 7.78 -2.29
N LEU A 54 2.32 6.91 -2.03
CA LEU A 54 2.52 5.53 -1.62
C LEU A 54 1.63 4.60 -2.47
N GLU A 55 2.19 3.51 -2.98
CA GLU A 55 1.39 2.42 -3.54
C GLU A 55 1.23 1.29 -2.52
N VAL A 56 -0.01 0.95 -2.21
CA VAL A 56 -0.38 -0.18 -1.34
C VAL A 56 -0.80 -1.34 -2.24
N VAL A 57 -0.13 -2.48 -2.11
CA VAL A 57 -0.46 -3.70 -2.85
C VAL A 57 -1.31 -4.59 -1.95
N LEU A 58 -2.50 -4.88 -2.42
CA LEU A 58 -3.48 -5.76 -1.79
C LEU A 58 -3.54 -7.11 -2.52
N ASN A 59 -3.88 -8.18 -1.82
CA ASN A 59 -4.34 -9.41 -2.46
C ASN A 59 -5.85 -9.36 -2.77
N GLU A 60 -6.41 -10.47 -3.24
CA GLU A 60 -7.83 -10.59 -3.61
C GLU A 60 -8.79 -10.52 -2.42
N HIS A 61 -8.29 -10.78 -1.21
CA HIS A 61 -9.04 -10.65 0.04
C HIS A 61 -9.00 -9.22 0.61
N GLY A 62 -8.25 -8.31 -0.03
CA GLY A 62 -8.08 -6.94 0.45
C GLY A 62 -7.01 -6.79 1.54
N GLU A 63 -6.16 -7.80 1.74
CA GLU A 63 -5.07 -7.77 2.72
C GLU A 63 -3.84 -7.11 2.12
N VAL A 64 -3.14 -6.30 2.91
CA VAL A 64 -1.90 -5.64 2.52
C VAL A 64 -0.78 -6.65 2.46
N ILE A 65 -0.23 -6.80 1.26
CA ILE A 65 0.85 -7.73 0.96
C ILE A 65 2.17 -7.01 0.67
N ASN A 66 2.14 -5.75 0.26
CA ASN A 66 3.36 -5.00 0.00
C ASN A 66 3.08 -3.50 -0.03
N VAL A 67 4.14 -2.71 0.12
CA VAL A 67 4.10 -1.26 -0.09
C VAL A 67 5.25 -0.84 -1.00
N LEU A 68 5.00 0.14 -1.87
CA LEU A 68 5.97 0.66 -2.83
C LEU A 68 5.99 2.18 -2.72
N ILE A 69 7.19 2.74 -2.61
CA ILE A 69 7.42 4.18 -2.76
C ILE A 69 7.79 4.40 -4.22
N PRO A 70 6.97 5.11 -5.03
CA PRO A 70 7.31 5.40 -6.41
C PRO A 70 8.63 6.16 -6.47
N LYS A 71 9.56 5.71 -7.30
CA LYS A 71 10.74 6.51 -7.61
C LYS A 71 10.28 7.68 -8.49
N ARG A 72 10.71 8.90 -8.14
CA ARG A 72 10.56 10.08 -8.99
C ARG A 72 11.33 9.89 -10.30
#